data_AF-A0A7J6LQS0-F1
#
_entry.id   AF-A0A7J6LQS0-F1
#
_cell.length_a   1.000
_cell.length_b   1.000
_cell.length_c   1.000
_cell.angle_alpha   90.00
_cell.angle_beta   90.00
_cell.angle_gamma   90.00
#
_symmetry.space_group_name_H-M   'P 1'
#
loop_
_entity.id
_entity.type
_entity.pdbx_description
1 polymer ?
#
loop_
_entity_poly.entity_id
_entity_poly.type
_entity_poly.pdbx_seq_one_letter_code
_entity_poly.pdbx_strand_id
1 'polypeptide(L)'
;MSNSTAIVNTCLPDDWRVFSLTYVPYPTQDGKLLGWTLALLTLAPIFTISSVFTITLVRQSVRWGLLFVGLILSTVVNTILKNYVAEPRPEGTFASGYGMPSDHCQFCGFIIAYGFLFVKHHVRTQPLWIRYIPPVLAVIFIALPLAYSRVFLLAHTWAQVRAGMLLGLTLGSSWFWFVFQTLEGYGVLYRLQSFIDLFMMNDVQKHLWVTRMYRRERTSVLHGSGATTPATSPSWSPSRNEGK
;
A
#
# COMPACT_ATOMS: atom_id res chain seq x y z
N MET A 1 -30.92 23.93 32.53
CA MET A 1 -29.59 24.10 31.92
C MET A 1 -29.08 22.73 31.49
N SER A 2 -28.96 22.54 30.17
CA SER A 2 -28.05 21.65 29.44
C SER A 2 -27.93 20.16 29.82
N ASN A 3 -28.67 19.36 29.04
CA ASN A 3 -28.30 18.08 28.40
C ASN A 3 -27.90 16.87 29.24
N SER A 4 -28.92 16.03 29.43
CA SER A 4 -28.87 14.58 29.34
C SER A 4 -27.90 14.10 28.24
N THR A 5 -26.73 13.63 28.66
CA THR A 5 -25.99 12.62 27.89
C THR A 5 -26.24 11.31 28.59
N ALA A 6 -27.11 10.49 28.00
CA ALA A 6 -27.25 9.10 28.38
C ALA A 6 -25.89 8.44 28.19
N ILE A 7 -25.17 8.29 29.31
CA ILE A 7 -23.90 7.57 29.34
C ILE A 7 -24.27 6.12 29.07
N VAL A 8 -24.00 5.66 27.85
CA VAL A 8 -23.91 4.24 27.53
C VAL A 8 -23.02 3.64 28.62
N ASN A 9 -23.59 2.79 29.48
CA ASN A 9 -22.86 2.07 30.52
C ASN A 9 -21.80 1.18 29.86
N THR A 10 -20.64 1.76 29.55
CA THR A 10 -19.44 1.02 29.19
C THR A 10 -18.77 0.62 30.49
N CYS A 11 -18.44 -0.66 30.64
CA CYS A 11 -17.70 -1.26 31.76
C CYS A 11 -16.23 -0.78 31.81
N LEU A 12 -15.98 0.50 31.58
CA LEU A 12 -14.67 1.11 31.67
C LEU A 12 -14.44 1.48 33.14
N PRO A 13 -13.26 1.14 33.70
CA PRO A 13 -12.86 1.65 35.01
C PRO A 13 -12.92 3.19 35.07
N ASP A 14 -13.19 3.76 36.26
CA ASP A 14 -13.37 5.21 36.46
C ASP A 14 -12.17 6.06 35.99
N ASP A 15 -11.01 5.45 35.86
CA ASP A 15 -9.78 6.07 35.39
C ASP A 15 -9.59 6.05 33.86
N TRP A 16 -10.57 5.59 33.07
CA TRP A 16 -10.50 5.58 31.60
C TRP A 16 -11.38 6.64 30.95
N ARG A 17 -10.93 7.19 29.82
CA ARG A 17 -11.69 8.13 29.00
C ARG A 17 -11.67 7.73 27.53
N VAL A 18 -12.66 8.16 26.77
CA VAL A 18 -12.75 7.95 25.32
C VAL A 18 -12.51 9.24 24.55
N PHE A 19 -11.87 9.14 23.39
CA PHE A 19 -11.86 10.25 22.44
C PHE A 19 -13.26 10.49 21.89
N SER A 20 -13.72 11.74 21.88
CA SER A 20 -15.06 12.11 21.41
C SER A 20 -15.28 11.80 19.93
N LEU A 21 -14.25 11.95 19.10
CA LEU A 21 -14.35 11.76 17.65
C LEU A 21 -14.26 10.29 17.22
N THR A 22 -13.35 9.52 17.82
CA THR A 22 -12.99 8.17 17.36
C THR A 22 -13.44 7.06 18.30
N TYR A 23 -13.97 7.42 19.48
CA TYR A 23 -14.47 6.50 20.49
C TYR A 23 -13.44 5.44 20.93
N VAL A 24 -12.14 5.79 20.88
CA VAL A 24 -11.05 4.93 21.38
C VAL A 24 -10.77 5.28 22.84
N PRO A 25 -10.80 4.31 23.77
CA PRO A 25 -10.53 4.53 25.16
C PRO A 25 -9.03 4.54 25.47
N TYR A 26 -8.65 5.27 26.51
CA TYR A 26 -7.29 5.37 27.02
C TYR A 26 -7.29 5.61 28.55
N PRO A 27 -6.27 5.10 29.27
CA PRO A 27 -6.14 5.33 30.72
C PRO A 27 -5.76 6.79 31.02
N THR A 28 -6.27 7.34 32.13
CA THR A 28 -6.07 8.74 32.53
C THR A 28 -5.21 8.96 33.77
N GLN A 29 -4.95 7.91 34.56
CA GLN A 29 -4.03 7.97 35.70
C GLN A 29 -2.66 7.44 35.30
N ASP A 30 -2.47 6.12 35.33
CA ASP A 30 -1.18 5.51 35.07
C ASP A 30 -0.85 5.46 33.58
N GLY A 31 0.32 5.98 33.21
CA GLY A 31 0.79 5.95 31.83
C GLY A 31 -0.05 6.77 30.85
N LYS A 32 -0.75 7.83 31.31
CA LYS A 32 -1.63 8.68 30.48
C LYS A 32 -1.04 9.06 29.11
N LEU A 33 0.22 9.53 29.08
CA LEU A 33 0.87 9.91 27.82
C LEU A 33 1.09 8.71 26.88
N LEU A 34 1.49 7.57 27.44
CA LEU A 34 1.67 6.33 26.69
C LEU A 34 0.32 5.81 26.17
N GLY A 35 -0.70 5.73 27.03
CA GLY A 35 -2.05 5.31 26.65
C GLY A 35 -2.66 6.21 25.58
N TRP A 36 -2.52 7.52 25.73
CA TRP A 36 -3.00 8.51 24.76
C TRP A 36 -2.29 8.38 23.40
N THR A 37 -0.97 8.24 23.37
CA THR A 37 -0.20 8.07 22.13
C THR A 37 -0.51 6.74 21.44
N LEU A 38 -0.60 5.65 22.19
CA LEU A 38 -0.96 4.32 21.68
C LEU A 38 -2.41 4.28 21.14
N ALA A 39 -3.34 4.98 21.79
CA ALA A 39 -4.72 5.10 21.34
C ALA A 39 -4.83 5.92 20.04
N LEU A 40 -4.03 6.98 19.87
CA LEU A 40 -3.95 7.67 18.58
C LEU A 40 -3.32 6.79 17.50
N LEU A 41 -2.31 6.00 17.86
CA LEU A 41 -1.64 5.11 16.92
C LEU A 41 -2.58 4.02 16.38
N THR A 42 -3.63 3.64 17.11
CA THR A 42 -4.64 2.70 16.58
C THR A 42 -5.41 3.26 15.39
N LEU A 43 -5.37 4.58 15.15
CA LEU A 43 -5.98 5.21 13.98
C LEU A 43 -5.09 5.11 12.73
N ALA A 44 -3.83 4.68 12.85
CA ALA A 44 -2.94 4.59 11.69
C ALA A 44 -3.51 3.77 10.50
N PRO A 45 -4.23 2.64 10.69
CA PRO A 45 -4.84 1.91 9.59
C PRO A 45 -5.88 2.72 8.81
N ILE A 46 -6.76 3.47 9.50
CA ILE A 46 -7.82 4.23 8.80
C ILE A 46 -7.22 5.38 7.97
N PHE A 47 -6.21 6.06 8.51
CA PHE A 47 -5.47 7.08 7.77
C PHE A 47 -4.67 6.48 6.61
N THR A 48 -4.11 5.29 6.78
CA THR A 48 -3.39 4.58 5.71
C THR A 48 -4.34 4.21 4.57
N ILE A 49 -5.52 3.66 4.88
CA ILE A 49 -6.54 3.31 3.88
C ILE A 49 -6.99 4.56 3.13
N SER A 50 -7.29 5.65 3.84
CA SER A 50 -7.65 6.94 3.23
C SER A 50 -6.54 7.47 2.32
N SER A 51 -5.27 7.35 2.74
CA SER A 51 -4.12 7.77 1.96
C SER A 51 -3.94 6.92 0.69
N VAL A 52 -4.09 5.59 0.79
CA VAL A 52 -4.01 4.66 -0.34
C VAL A 52 -5.15 4.91 -1.33
N PHE A 53 -6.37 5.18 -0.83
CA PHE A 53 -7.49 5.56 -1.68
C PHE A 53 -7.20 6.88 -2.42
N THR A 54 -6.78 7.91 -1.68
CA THR A 54 -6.46 9.22 -2.24
C THR A 54 -5.35 9.14 -3.29
N ILE A 55 -4.25 8.43 -3.03
CA ILE A 55 -3.15 8.29 -3.99
C ILE A 55 -3.58 7.47 -5.21
N THR A 56 -4.48 6.51 -5.06
CA THR A 56 -5.06 5.76 -6.18
C THR A 56 -5.80 6.71 -7.12
N LEU A 57 -6.61 7.62 -6.58
CA LEU A 57 -7.35 8.60 -7.38
C LEU A 57 -6.42 9.65 -8.01
N VAL A 58 -5.49 10.21 -7.24
CA VAL A 58 -4.60 11.29 -7.70
C VAL A 58 -3.57 10.80 -8.71
N ARG A 59 -2.98 9.62 -8.47
CA ARG A 59 -1.98 9.04 -9.39
C ARG A 59 -2.59 8.21 -10.50
N GLN A 60 -3.89 7.93 -10.43
CA GLN A 60 -4.63 7.08 -11.38
C GLN A 60 -3.89 5.77 -11.67
N SER A 61 -3.27 5.21 -10.64
CA SER A 61 -2.34 4.10 -10.80
C SER A 61 -3.01 2.79 -10.43
N VAL A 62 -3.05 1.88 -11.40
CA VAL A 62 -3.61 0.53 -11.22
C VAL A 62 -2.92 -0.20 -10.06
N ARG A 63 -1.62 0.01 -9.86
CA ARG A 63 -0.86 -0.60 -8.76
C ARG A 63 -1.38 -0.19 -7.39
N TRP A 64 -1.63 1.11 -7.18
CA TRP A 64 -2.20 1.60 -5.93
C TRP A 64 -3.64 1.12 -5.73
N GLY A 65 -4.43 1.06 -6.81
CA GLY A 65 -5.77 0.48 -6.79
C GLY A 65 -5.77 -1.01 -6.43
N LEU A 66 -4.84 -1.80 -6.97
CA LEU A 66 -4.69 -3.22 -6.62
C LEU A 66 -4.25 -3.42 -5.17
N LEU A 67 -3.39 -2.53 -4.63
CA LEU A 67 -3.08 -2.53 -3.20
C LEU A 67 -4.34 -2.28 -2.37
N PHE A 68 -5.15 -1.28 -2.74
CA PHE A 68 -6.41 -0.99 -2.07
C PHE A 68 -7.39 -2.17 -2.09
N VAL A 69 -7.57 -2.81 -3.25
CA VAL A 69 -8.39 -4.02 -3.40
C VAL A 69 -7.87 -5.15 -2.51
N GLY A 70 -6.56 -5.36 -2.46
CA GLY A 70 -5.93 -6.35 -1.59
C GLY A 70 -6.23 -6.10 -0.10
N LEU A 71 -6.23 -4.83 0.34
CA LEU A 71 -6.58 -4.46 1.72
C LEU A 71 -8.06 -4.70 2.03
N ILE A 72 -8.97 -4.44 1.09
CA ILE A 72 -10.40 -4.76 1.23
C ILE A 72 -10.58 -6.27 1.35
N LEU A 73 -9.98 -7.06 0.45
CA LEU A 73 -10.06 -8.52 0.49
C LEU A 73 -9.48 -9.10 1.79
N SER A 74 -8.36 -8.55 2.26
CA SER A 74 -7.79 -8.90 3.56
C SER A 74 -8.80 -8.67 4.70
N THR A 75 -9.51 -7.54 4.67
CA THR A 75 -10.56 -7.23 5.66
C THR A 75 -11.72 -8.21 5.58
N VAL A 76 -12.18 -8.57 4.38
CA VAL A 76 -13.22 -9.59 4.18
C VAL A 76 -12.80 -10.94 4.77
N VAL A 77 -11.57 -11.39 4.49
CA VAL A 77 -11.03 -12.63 5.07
C VAL A 77 -10.96 -12.55 6.60
N ASN A 78 -10.55 -11.40 7.17
CA ASN A 78 -10.55 -11.20 8.63
C ASN A 78 -11.96 -11.38 9.21
N THR A 79 -12.97 -10.73 8.62
CA THR A 79 -14.36 -10.80 9.09
C THR A 79 -14.91 -12.22 9.03
N ILE A 80 -14.65 -12.95 7.94
CA ILE A 80 -15.07 -14.35 7.79
C ILE A 80 -14.41 -15.20 8.90
N LEU A 81 -13.09 -15.07 9.09
CA LEU A 81 -12.37 -15.85 10.09
C LEU A 81 -12.78 -15.50 11.52
N LYS A 82 -13.07 -14.23 11.81
CA LYS A 82 -13.59 -13.82 13.13
C LYS A 82 -14.89 -14.52 13.48
N ASN A 83 -15.81 -14.61 12.53
CA ASN A 83 -17.09 -15.28 12.75
C ASN A 83 -16.96 -16.80 12.77
N TYR A 84 -15.98 -17.36 12.06
CA TYR A 84 -15.73 -18.80 12.04
C TYR A 84 -15.05 -19.30 13.33
N VAL A 85 -14.00 -18.60 13.78
CA VAL A 85 -13.25 -18.99 14.99
C VAL A 85 -14.02 -18.61 16.26
N ALA A 86 -14.75 -17.48 16.22
CA ALA A 86 -15.60 -17.01 17.31
C ALA A 86 -14.89 -16.90 18.68
N GLU A 87 -13.59 -16.64 18.70
CA GLU A 87 -12.84 -16.50 19.95
C GLU A 87 -13.22 -15.19 20.68
N PRO A 88 -13.53 -15.24 21.99
CA PRO A 88 -13.85 -14.05 22.76
C PRO A 88 -12.64 -13.13 22.90
N ARG A 89 -12.90 -11.84 23.11
CA ARG A 89 -11.87 -10.86 23.48
C ARG A 89 -11.45 -11.02 24.95
N PRO A 90 -10.30 -10.45 25.36
CA PRO A 90 -9.92 -10.44 26.77
C PRO A 90 -11.00 -9.79 27.66
N GLU A 91 -11.07 -10.23 28.91
CA GLU A 91 -11.97 -9.66 29.91
C GLU A 91 -11.68 -8.15 30.11
N GLY A 92 -12.73 -7.37 30.35
CA GLY A 92 -12.61 -5.91 30.47
C GLY A 92 -12.44 -5.18 29.14
N THR A 93 -12.58 -5.86 27.99
CA THR A 93 -12.57 -5.20 26.69
C THR A 93 -13.80 -4.30 26.49
N PHE A 94 -13.59 -3.14 25.87
CA PHE A 94 -14.67 -2.26 25.42
C PHE A 94 -15.15 -2.60 24.01
N ALA A 95 -14.39 -3.40 23.27
CA ALA A 95 -14.64 -3.66 21.86
C ALA A 95 -15.63 -4.82 21.71
N SER A 96 -16.69 -4.63 20.91
CA SER A 96 -17.74 -5.64 20.69
C SER A 96 -17.39 -6.66 19.60
N GLY A 97 -17.83 -7.91 19.77
CA GLY A 97 -17.60 -9.02 18.83
C GLY A 97 -16.30 -9.80 19.08
N TYR A 98 -15.96 -10.68 18.13
CA TYR A 98 -14.87 -11.65 18.27
C TYR A 98 -13.46 -11.03 18.13
N GLY A 99 -12.52 -11.60 18.89
CA GLY A 99 -11.16 -11.10 19.03
C GLY A 99 -10.13 -11.68 18.08
N MET A 100 -10.31 -12.93 17.62
CA MET A 100 -9.35 -13.61 16.76
C MET A 100 -9.80 -13.65 15.29
N PRO A 101 -8.95 -13.29 14.30
CA PRO A 101 -7.63 -12.66 14.43
C PRO A 101 -7.72 -11.13 14.55
N SER A 102 -6.70 -10.50 15.16
CA SER A 102 -6.61 -9.03 15.26
C SER A 102 -6.53 -8.34 13.89
N ASP A 103 -7.53 -7.52 13.57
CA ASP A 103 -7.67 -6.78 12.32
C ASP A 103 -6.57 -5.74 12.12
N HIS A 104 -6.22 -4.99 13.16
CA HIS A 104 -5.14 -4.00 13.12
C HIS A 104 -3.79 -4.65 12.84
N CYS A 105 -3.50 -5.78 13.50
CA CYS A 105 -2.25 -6.50 13.30
C CYS A 105 -2.19 -7.19 11.94
N GLN A 106 -3.33 -7.70 11.45
CA GLN A 106 -3.44 -8.23 10.09
C GLN A 106 -3.20 -7.16 9.02
N PHE A 107 -3.75 -5.96 9.21
CA PHE A 107 -3.50 -4.82 8.33
C PHE A 107 -2.01 -4.48 8.27
N CYS A 108 -1.35 -4.35 9.43
CA CYS A 108 0.09 -4.10 9.49
C CYS A 108 0.89 -5.20 8.81
N GLY A 109 0.60 -6.48 9.11
CA GLY A 109 1.27 -7.61 8.49
C GLY A 109 1.14 -7.60 6.96
N PHE A 110 -0.05 -7.27 6.45
CA PHE A 110 -0.29 -7.16 5.00
C PHE A 110 0.57 -6.08 4.37
N ILE A 111 0.56 -4.86 4.93
CA ILE A 111 1.34 -3.72 4.40
C ILE A 111 2.83 -4.00 4.47
N ILE A 112 3.33 -4.61 5.56
CA ILE A 112 4.74 -4.96 5.72
C ILE A 112 5.16 -5.97 4.64
N ALA A 113 4.43 -7.08 4.50
CA ALA A 113 4.75 -8.12 3.53
C ALA A 113 4.70 -7.57 2.10
N TYR A 114 3.60 -6.92 1.73
CA TYR A 114 3.43 -6.35 0.40
C TYR A 114 4.49 -5.29 0.09
N GLY A 115 4.71 -4.35 1.02
CA GLY A 115 5.68 -3.26 0.86
C GLY A 115 7.12 -3.75 0.77
N PHE A 116 7.51 -4.73 1.59
CA PHE A 116 8.86 -5.30 1.54
C PHE A 116 9.12 -6.01 0.21
N LEU A 117 8.18 -6.83 -0.26
CA LEU A 117 8.29 -7.51 -1.55
C LEU A 117 8.29 -6.50 -2.71
N PHE A 118 7.45 -5.47 -2.64
CA PHE A 118 7.45 -4.39 -3.63
C PHE A 118 8.81 -3.69 -3.72
N VAL A 119 9.40 -3.30 -2.59
CA VAL A 119 10.73 -2.68 -2.57
C VAL A 119 11.79 -3.63 -3.14
N LYS A 120 11.75 -4.90 -2.74
CA LYS A 120 12.68 -5.93 -3.21
C LYS A 120 12.64 -6.11 -4.73
N HIS A 121 11.46 -6.05 -5.34
CA HIS A 121 11.27 -6.37 -6.77
C HIS A 121 11.26 -5.14 -7.69
N HIS A 122 10.73 -4.00 -7.25
CA HIS A 122 10.54 -2.83 -8.12
C HIS A 122 11.55 -1.71 -7.90
N VAL A 123 12.24 -1.68 -6.76
CA VAL A 123 13.17 -0.58 -6.41
C VAL A 123 14.64 -1.00 -6.61
N ARG A 124 14.89 -1.99 -7.47
CA ARG A 124 16.14 -2.77 -7.63
C ARG A 124 17.41 -2.01 -8.06
N THR A 125 17.32 -0.72 -8.34
CA THR A 125 18.47 0.13 -8.70
C THR A 125 18.93 1.05 -7.57
N GLN A 126 18.12 1.25 -6.53
CA GLN A 126 18.45 2.17 -5.42
C GLN A 126 19.40 1.53 -4.40
N PRO A 127 20.23 2.30 -3.67
CA PRO A 127 21.08 1.73 -2.62
C PRO A 127 20.26 1.07 -1.50
N LEU A 128 20.86 0.07 -0.84
CA LEU A 128 20.19 -0.77 0.16
C LEU A 128 19.54 0.03 1.30
N TRP A 129 20.18 1.11 1.73
CA TRP A 129 19.68 1.94 2.82
C TRP A 129 18.39 2.68 2.43
N ILE A 130 18.27 3.20 1.21
CA ILE A 130 17.02 3.81 0.70
C ILE A 130 15.89 2.78 0.62
N ARG A 131 16.22 1.54 0.27
CA ARG A 131 15.23 0.46 0.17
C ARG A 131 14.74 0.00 1.54
N TYR A 132 15.66 -0.36 2.42
CA TYR A 132 15.34 -1.17 3.57
C TYR A 132 15.26 -0.39 4.88
N ILE A 133 15.89 0.79 5.01
CA ILE A 133 15.74 1.60 6.23
C ILE A 133 14.30 2.07 6.42
N PRO A 134 13.63 2.72 5.44
CA PRO A 134 12.26 3.20 5.65
C PRO A 134 11.24 2.13 6.10
N PRO A 135 11.14 0.95 5.47
CA PRO A 135 10.21 -0.08 5.93
C PRO A 135 10.61 -0.65 7.31
N VAL A 136 11.91 -0.77 7.61
CA VAL A 136 12.37 -1.20 8.95
C VAL A 136 11.96 -0.19 10.03
N LEU A 137 12.15 1.10 9.78
CA LEU A 137 11.69 2.16 10.68
C LEU A 137 10.17 2.12 10.85
N ALA A 138 9.41 1.90 9.77
CA ALA A 138 7.96 1.75 9.87
C ALA A 138 7.55 0.55 10.74
N VAL A 139 8.26 -0.57 10.68
CA VAL A 139 8.00 -1.71 11.59
C VAL A 139 8.27 -1.33 13.04
N ILE A 140 9.44 -0.73 13.32
CA ILE A 140 9.90 -0.42 14.68
C ILE A 140 9.03 0.67 15.33
N PHE A 141 8.71 1.73 14.60
CA PHE A 141 8.06 2.91 15.15
C PHE A 141 6.54 2.94 14.96
N ILE A 142 5.98 2.12 14.07
CA ILE A 142 4.54 2.10 13.81
C ILE A 142 3.95 0.72 14.09
N ALA A 143 4.42 -0.33 13.43
CA ALA A 143 3.75 -1.64 13.48
C ALA A 143 3.88 -2.33 14.86
N LEU A 144 5.08 -2.35 15.46
CA LEU A 144 5.27 -2.95 16.78
C LEU A 144 4.53 -2.19 17.88
N PRO A 145 4.61 -0.84 17.97
CA PRO A 145 3.85 -0.11 18.98
C PRO A 145 2.33 -0.21 18.75
N LEU A 146 1.86 -0.30 17.50
CA LEU A 146 0.45 -0.54 17.19
C LEU A 146 0.01 -1.95 17.60
N ALA A 147 0.85 -2.98 17.42
CA ALA A 147 0.55 -4.32 17.92
C ALA A 147 0.48 -4.34 19.46
N TYR A 148 1.42 -3.66 20.12
CA TYR A 148 1.43 -3.50 21.58
C TYR A 148 0.18 -2.76 22.08
N SER A 149 -0.26 -1.70 21.39
CA SER A 149 -1.44 -0.93 21.80
C SER A 149 -2.70 -1.80 21.85
N ARG A 150 -2.82 -2.83 21.00
CA ARG A 150 -3.97 -3.76 21.02
C ARG A 150 -4.04 -4.55 22.33
N VAL A 151 -2.91 -4.87 22.94
CA VAL A 151 -2.86 -5.57 24.22
C VAL A 151 -2.97 -4.60 25.38
N PHE A 152 -2.23 -3.48 25.32
CA PHE A 152 -2.22 -2.45 26.36
C PHE A 152 -3.61 -1.83 26.59
N LEU A 153 -4.37 -1.62 25.52
CA LEU A 153 -5.74 -1.08 25.58
C LEU A 153 -6.81 -2.16 25.76
N LEU A 154 -6.43 -3.39 26.15
CA LEU A 154 -7.33 -4.52 26.40
C LEU A 154 -8.25 -4.85 25.22
N ALA A 155 -7.79 -4.59 23.99
CA ALA A 155 -8.57 -4.85 22.79
C ALA A 155 -8.40 -6.29 22.28
N HIS A 156 -7.21 -6.88 22.46
CA HIS A 156 -6.88 -8.23 22.02
C HIS A 156 -5.87 -8.91 22.94
N THR A 157 -5.87 -10.24 22.94
CA THR A 157 -4.79 -11.03 23.57
C THR A 157 -3.55 -11.09 22.67
N TRP A 158 -2.41 -11.47 23.25
CA TRP A 158 -1.18 -11.72 22.47
C TRP A 158 -1.34 -12.80 21.40
N ALA A 159 -2.16 -13.82 21.66
CA ALA A 159 -2.44 -14.87 20.67
C ALA A 159 -3.19 -14.31 19.46
N GLN A 160 -4.21 -13.48 19.70
CA GLN A 160 -4.99 -12.81 18.65
C GLN A 160 -4.15 -11.83 17.83
N VAL A 161 -3.23 -11.11 18.48
CA VAL A 161 -2.27 -10.20 17.84
C VAL A 161 -1.33 -10.97 16.91
N ARG A 162 -0.72 -12.06 17.39
CA ARG A 162 0.19 -12.89 16.58
C ARG A 162 -0.55 -13.55 15.41
N ALA A 163 -1.76 -14.06 15.64
CA ALA A 163 -2.58 -14.65 14.59
C ALA A 163 -2.93 -13.64 13.50
N GLY A 164 -3.34 -12.43 13.88
CA GLY A 164 -3.55 -11.33 12.95
C GLY A 164 -2.30 -11.01 12.14
N MET A 165 -1.15 -10.81 12.81
CA MET A 165 0.10 -10.50 12.13
C MET A 165 0.50 -11.58 11.11
N LEU A 166 0.46 -12.85 11.51
CA LEU A 166 0.81 -13.99 10.63
C LEU A 166 -0.12 -14.06 9.42
N LEU A 167 -1.43 -13.98 9.65
CA LEU A 167 -2.41 -13.97 8.58
C LEU A 167 -2.18 -12.79 7.62
N GLY A 168 -1.88 -11.61 8.16
CA GLY A 168 -1.56 -10.42 7.38
C GLY A 168 -0.34 -10.63 6.49
N LEU A 169 0.75 -11.16 7.05
CA LEU A 169 1.99 -11.46 6.31
C LEU A 169 1.73 -12.47 5.17
N THR A 170 0.94 -13.51 5.43
CA THR A 170 0.58 -14.53 4.44
C THR A 170 -0.28 -13.94 3.32
N LEU A 171 -1.33 -13.19 3.66
CA LEU A 171 -2.23 -12.58 2.67
C LEU A 171 -1.51 -11.51 1.84
N GLY A 172 -0.70 -10.66 2.48
CA GLY A 172 0.08 -9.62 1.79
C GLY A 172 1.10 -10.21 0.82
N SER A 173 1.81 -11.27 1.24
CA SER A 173 2.76 -11.98 0.38
C SER A 173 2.06 -12.67 -0.80
N SER A 174 0.94 -13.36 -0.53
CA SER A 174 0.15 -14.06 -1.54
C SER A 174 -0.44 -13.08 -2.56
N TRP A 175 -0.97 -11.94 -2.09
CA TRP A 175 -1.51 -10.89 -2.95
C TRP A 175 -0.43 -10.25 -3.82
N PHE A 176 0.73 -9.92 -3.24
CA PHE A 176 1.86 -9.41 -4.01
C PHE A 176 2.29 -10.40 -5.09
N TRP A 177 2.44 -11.68 -4.74
CA TRP A 177 2.82 -12.72 -5.69
C TRP A 177 1.81 -12.86 -6.82
N PHE A 178 0.50 -12.84 -6.52
CA PHE A 178 -0.56 -12.83 -7.51
C PHE A 178 -0.45 -11.64 -8.47
N VAL A 179 -0.30 -10.42 -7.94
CA VAL A 179 -0.17 -9.19 -8.75
C VAL A 179 1.10 -9.24 -9.60
N PHE A 180 2.23 -9.61 -9.02
CA PHE A 180 3.52 -9.62 -9.70
C PHE A 180 3.58 -10.70 -10.79
N GLN A 181 3.26 -11.95 -10.47
CA GLN A 181 3.36 -13.05 -11.44
C GLN A 181 2.28 -13.00 -12.50
N THR A 182 1.05 -12.69 -12.11
CA THR A 182 -0.10 -12.76 -13.02
C THR A 182 -0.27 -11.42 -13.75
N LEU A 183 -0.47 -10.33 -13.00
CA LEU A 183 -0.88 -9.08 -13.62
C LEU A 183 0.30 -8.39 -14.31
N GLU A 184 1.49 -8.36 -13.70
CA GLU A 184 2.67 -7.80 -14.35
C GLU A 184 3.29 -8.77 -15.35
N GLY A 185 3.47 -10.04 -14.97
CA GLY A 185 4.09 -11.06 -15.83
C GLY A 185 3.39 -11.24 -17.19
N TYR A 186 2.05 -11.24 -17.24
CA TYR A 186 1.29 -11.35 -18.49
C TYR A 186 0.98 -10.01 -19.18
N GLY A 187 1.55 -8.91 -18.69
CA GLY A 187 1.34 -7.57 -19.24
C GLY A 187 -0.06 -6.99 -19.01
N VAL A 188 -0.92 -7.65 -18.22
CA VAL A 188 -2.28 -7.20 -17.92
C VAL A 188 -2.28 -5.86 -17.21
N LEU A 189 -1.36 -5.66 -16.27
CA LEU A 189 -1.22 -4.42 -15.52
C LEU A 189 -0.92 -3.24 -16.44
N TYR A 190 -0.03 -3.43 -17.43
CA TYR A 190 0.28 -2.40 -18.42
C TYR A 190 -0.92 -2.09 -19.31
N ARG A 191 -1.65 -3.11 -19.78
CA ARG A 191 -2.88 -2.91 -20.56
C ARG A 191 -3.96 -2.16 -19.78
N LEU A 192 -4.17 -2.52 -18.51
CA LEU A 192 -5.11 -1.83 -17.63
C LEU A 192 -4.67 -0.39 -17.38
N GLN A 193 -3.38 -0.15 -17.13
CA GLN A 193 -2.87 1.21 -16.92
C GLN A 193 -3.08 2.06 -18.18
N SER A 194 -2.71 1.55 -19.37
CA SER A 194 -2.94 2.26 -20.63
C SER A 194 -4.42 2.55 -20.90
N PHE A 195 -5.32 1.65 -20.51
CA PHE A 195 -6.76 1.88 -20.63
C PHE A 195 -7.25 2.99 -19.71
N ILE A 196 -6.82 3.01 -18.44
CA ILE A 196 -7.12 4.10 -17.51
C ILE A 196 -6.56 5.42 -18.03
N ASP A 197 -5.30 5.44 -18.47
CA ASP A 197 -4.66 6.64 -19.00
C ASP A 197 -5.44 7.20 -20.21
N LEU A 198 -5.90 6.33 -21.11
CA LEU A 198 -6.71 6.73 -22.27
C LEU A 198 -8.07 7.32 -21.87
N PHE A 199 -8.75 6.70 -20.90
CA PHE A 199 -10.03 7.18 -20.41
C PHE A 199 -9.90 8.53 -19.69
N MET A 200 -8.81 8.70 -18.94
CA MET A 200 -8.54 9.88 -18.12
C MET A 200 -7.84 11.02 -18.87
N MET A 201 -7.36 10.78 -20.09
CA MET A 201 -6.86 11.84 -20.95
C MET A 201 -7.95 12.91 -21.17
N ASN A 202 -7.65 14.14 -20.76
CA ASN A 202 -8.49 15.29 -21.08
C ASN A 202 -8.40 15.63 -22.59
N ASP A 203 -9.35 16.43 -23.09
CA ASP A 203 -9.43 16.75 -24.52
C ASP A 203 -8.15 17.40 -25.06
N VAL A 204 -7.47 18.19 -24.23
CA VAL A 204 -6.18 18.80 -24.56
C VAL A 204 -5.09 17.73 -24.74
N GLN A 205 -5.01 16.75 -23.85
CA GLN A 205 -4.05 15.66 -23.95
C GLN A 205 -4.33 14.73 -25.14
N LYS A 206 -5.61 14.44 -25.41
CA LYS A 206 -6.01 13.70 -26.62
C LYS A 206 -5.57 14.45 -27.88
N HIS A 207 -5.83 15.75 -27.95
CA HIS A 207 -5.44 16.59 -29.08
C HIS A 207 -3.91 16.67 -29.24
N LEU A 208 -3.16 16.85 -28.15
CA LEU A 208 -1.69 16.84 -28.16
C LEU A 208 -1.13 15.48 -28.60
N TRP A 209 -1.76 14.39 -28.20
CA TRP A 209 -1.37 13.05 -28.62
C TRP A 209 -1.57 12.84 -30.12
N VAL A 210 -2.74 13.18 -30.66
CA VAL A 210 -3.05 13.09 -32.09
C VAL A 210 -2.12 13.98 -32.92
N THR A 211 -1.92 15.24 -32.51
CA THR A 211 -1.02 16.17 -33.24
C THR A 211 0.44 15.72 -33.23
N ARG A 212 0.91 15.06 -32.15
CA ARG A 212 2.25 14.45 -32.11
C ARG A 212 2.35 13.25 -33.04
N MET A 213 1.32 12.39 -33.11
CA MET A 213 1.30 11.26 -34.04
C MET A 213 1.37 11.74 -35.49
N TYR A 214 0.53 12.70 -35.87
CA TYR A 214 0.53 13.27 -37.22
C TYR A 214 1.85 13.94 -37.58
N ARG A 215 2.50 14.65 -36.64
CA ARG A 215 3.83 15.21 -36.84
C ARG A 215 4.89 14.12 -37.08
N ARG A 216 4.84 13.03 -36.32
CA ARG A 216 5.81 11.93 -36.39
C ARG A 216 5.71 11.19 -37.73
N GLU A 217 4.49 10.91 -38.19
CA GLU A 217 4.25 10.32 -39.51
C GLU A 217 4.79 11.23 -40.62
N ARG A 218 4.48 12.53 -40.57
CA ARG A 218 5.00 13.50 -41.56
C ARG A 218 6.53 13.52 -41.60
N THR A 219 7.20 13.55 -40.44
CA THR A 219 8.67 13.52 -40.40
C THR A 219 9.25 12.20 -40.93
N SER A 220 8.56 11.07 -40.72
CA SER A 220 8.99 9.77 -41.24
C SER A 220 8.85 9.65 -42.76
N VAL A 221 7.80 10.23 -43.35
CA VAL A 221 7.60 10.28 -44.80
C VAL A 221 8.66 11.17 -45.48
N LEU A 222 8.99 12.31 -44.85
CA LEU A 222 10.01 13.24 -45.36
C LEU A 222 11.42 12.66 -45.28
N HIS A 223 11.76 11.88 -44.25
CA HIS A 223 13.07 11.21 -44.14
C HIS A 223 13.15 9.87 -44.88
N GLY A 224 12.03 9.19 -45.15
CA GLY A 224 11.98 7.94 -45.92
C GLY A 224 12.10 8.11 -47.43
N SER A 225 11.92 9.33 -47.95
CA SER A 225 11.89 9.61 -49.39
C SER A 225 13.23 10.15 -49.96
N GLY A 226 14.33 10.10 -49.19
CA GLY A 226 15.57 10.82 -49.49
C GLY A 226 16.88 10.02 -49.56
N ALA A 227 16.86 8.69 -49.47
CA ALA A 227 18.09 7.88 -49.44
C ALA A 227 18.21 6.91 -50.63
N THR A 228 18.37 7.45 -51.83
CA THR A 228 19.10 6.77 -52.91
C THR A 228 20.45 7.46 -53.08
N THR A 229 21.44 7.03 -52.32
CA THR A 229 22.85 7.32 -52.59
C THR A 229 23.27 6.50 -53.83
N PRO A 230 23.88 7.10 -54.87
CA PRO A 230 24.44 6.32 -55.96
C PRO A 230 25.66 5.56 -55.45
N ALA A 231 25.70 4.25 -55.71
CA ALA A 231 26.84 3.40 -55.45
C ALA A 231 28.06 3.90 -56.24
N THR A 232 29.09 4.38 -55.55
CA THR A 232 30.44 4.51 -56.11
C THR A 232 31.17 3.19 -55.90
N SER A 233 31.51 2.53 -57.01
CA SER A 233 32.27 1.27 -57.05
C SER A 233 33.71 1.45 -56.58
N PRO A 234 34.35 0.40 -56.06
CA PRO A 234 35.71 0.47 -55.52
C PRO A 234 36.78 0.31 -56.61
N SER A 235 37.76 1.22 -56.66
CA SER A 235 39.00 1.03 -57.44
C SER A 235 40.22 1.02 -56.51
N TRP A 236 40.94 -0.10 -56.58
CA TRP A 236 42.11 -0.55 -55.83
C TRP A 236 43.41 0.13 -56.31
N SER A 237 44.29 0.65 -55.42
CA SER A 237 45.67 0.17 -55.10
C SER A 237 46.71 1.34 -55.06
N PRO A 238 47.99 1.16 -54.67
CA PRO A 238 48.56 0.47 -53.50
C PRO A 238 49.65 1.29 -52.74
N SER A 239 49.99 0.81 -51.53
CA SER A 239 51.27 0.94 -50.79
C SER A 239 51.87 2.32 -50.45
N ARG A 240 52.09 2.58 -49.15
CA ARG A 240 53.42 3.01 -48.65
C ARG A 240 53.61 2.77 -47.14
N ASN A 241 54.78 2.21 -46.83
CA ASN A 241 55.43 2.11 -45.52
C ASN A 241 55.49 3.43 -44.77
N GLU A 242 55.43 3.34 -43.43
CA GLU A 242 56.26 3.99 -42.39
C GLU A 242 55.54 3.68 -41.05
N GLY A 243 56.12 3.13 -39.99
CA GLY A 243 57.50 3.10 -39.55
C GLY A 243 57.60 3.82 -38.19
N LYS A 244 57.17 3.16 -37.11
CA LYS A 244 57.60 3.25 -35.68
C LYS A 244 56.45 2.98 -34.72
#